data_AF-A0A0D9WRV5-F1
#
_entry.id   AF-A0A0D9WRV5-F1
#
_cell.length_a   1.000
_cell.length_b   1.000
_cell.length_c   1.000
_cell.angle_alpha   90.00
_cell.angle_beta   90.00
_cell.angle_gamma   90.00
#
_symmetry.space_group_name_H-M   'P 1'
#
loop_
_entity.id
_entity.type
_entity.pdbx_description
1 polymer ?
#
loop_
_entity_poly.entity_id
_entity_poly.type
_entity_poly.pdbx_seq_one_letter_code
_entity_poly.pdbx_strand_id
1 'polypeptide(L)'
;MAPAAAPSVAAPHAIARLASTSPALRVGRKSGGVSIVHAVGAAPRPVVGLGLRSGGGRGRMVIAAATAAEMAPAASGEEGKPFVEEMRAVAMRLHTKDQAKEGEKEPQAPPVARWEPSVEGYLRFLVDSRLVFETLEAIVDRAAVPWYAEFRNTGLERSEQLKKDLEWFKEQGHTIPEPSAPGTTYASYLEELAEKDPQAFICHFYNVYFAHTAGGRMIGKKVSEKILNKKELEFYKWEGNLSQLLQNVRNKLNQVASSWTREEKDHCLEETEKSFSYSGDLLRHIFT
;
A
#
# COMPACT_ATOMS: atom_id res chain seq x y z
N MET A 1 -50.42 28.47 -30.71
CA MET A 1 -49.71 29.04 -31.87
C MET A 1 -48.43 29.68 -31.37
N ALA A 2 -47.30 29.29 -31.99
CA ALA A 2 -45.90 29.68 -31.74
C ALA A 2 -45.27 29.28 -30.38
N PRO A 3 -44.21 28.44 -30.39
CA PRO A 3 -43.15 28.52 -29.41
C PRO A 3 -42.01 29.42 -29.93
N ALA A 4 -41.50 30.25 -29.01
CA ALA A 4 -40.48 31.25 -29.24
C ALA A 4 -39.06 30.65 -29.28
N ALA A 5 -38.18 31.42 -29.90
CA ALA A 5 -36.84 31.10 -30.36
C ALA A 5 -35.81 30.74 -29.28
N ALA A 6 -34.84 29.92 -29.71
CA ALA A 6 -33.63 29.53 -28.99
C ALA A 6 -32.64 30.68 -28.79
N PRO A 7 -31.76 30.63 -27.77
CA PRO A 7 -30.58 31.47 -27.72
C PRO A 7 -29.35 30.79 -28.34
N SER A 8 -28.57 31.64 -28.98
CA SER A 8 -27.40 31.42 -29.82
C SER A 8 -26.20 30.80 -29.10
N VAL A 9 -25.55 29.87 -29.79
CA VAL A 9 -24.24 29.30 -29.45
C VAL A 9 -23.15 30.32 -29.80
N ALA A 10 -22.30 30.66 -28.84
CA ALA A 10 -21.07 31.42 -29.06
C ALA A 10 -19.87 30.56 -28.66
N ALA A 11 -19.02 30.25 -29.64
CA ALA A 11 -17.76 29.55 -29.46
C ALA A 11 -16.65 30.54 -29.03
N PRO A 12 -15.72 30.15 -28.14
CA PRO A 12 -14.45 30.84 -28.01
C PRO A 12 -13.34 30.16 -28.83
N HIS A 13 -12.64 31.02 -29.57
CA HIS A 13 -11.48 30.73 -30.40
C HIS A 13 -10.22 30.36 -29.60
N ALA A 14 -9.48 29.41 -30.18
CA ALA A 14 -8.02 29.36 -30.35
C ALA A 14 -7.09 29.49 -29.11
N ILE A 15 -6.57 28.33 -28.68
CA ILE A 15 -5.35 28.20 -27.87
C ILE A 15 -4.13 28.22 -28.80
N ALA A 16 -3.23 29.18 -28.61
CA ALA A 16 -1.94 29.26 -29.28
C ALA A 16 -0.92 28.29 -28.65
N ARG A 17 -0.20 27.55 -29.49
CA ARG A 17 0.88 26.61 -29.12
C ARG A 17 2.25 27.29 -29.08
N LEU A 18 2.97 27.01 -27.98
CA LEU A 18 4.38 26.60 -27.82
C LEU A 18 5.49 27.30 -28.63
N ALA A 19 6.49 27.78 -27.89
CA ALA A 19 7.90 27.53 -28.17
C ALA A 19 8.72 27.58 -26.87
N SER A 20 9.31 26.44 -26.46
CA SER A 20 10.40 26.40 -25.49
C SER A 20 11.66 25.91 -26.19
N THR A 21 12.73 26.67 -26.04
CA THR A 21 14.05 26.41 -26.62
C THR A 21 14.95 25.75 -25.58
N SER A 22 15.44 24.54 -25.88
CA SER A 22 16.57 23.91 -25.19
C SER A 22 17.91 24.49 -25.67
N PRO A 23 18.97 24.32 -24.87
CA PRO A 23 20.19 23.77 -25.45
C PRO A 23 20.77 22.61 -24.63
N ALA A 24 21.27 21.63 -25.38
CA ALA A 24 22.08 20.50 -24.92
C ALA A 24 23.56 20.87 -24.82
N LEU A 25 24.35 20.08 -24.06
CA LEU A 25 25.79 19.75 -24.16
C LEU A 25 26.30 19.38 -22.74
N ARG A 26 27.18 18.41 -22.45
CA ARG A 26 27.98 17.48 -23.25
C ARG A 26 28.51 16.36 -22.34
N VAL A 27 28.85 15.24 -22.97
CA VAL A 27 29.45 13.99 -22.47
C VAL A 27 30.83 14.17 -21.82
N GLY A 28 31.12 13.36 -20.79
CA GLY A 28 32.47 13.04 -20.31
C GLY A 28 32.56 11.59 -19.82
N ARG A 29 33.39 10.78 -20.50
CA ARG A 29 33.65 9.34 -20.29
C ARG A 29 35.03 9.15 -19.66
N LYS A 30 35.19 8.08 -18.85
CA LYS A 30 36.37 7.20 -18.61
C LYS A 30 36.50 6.88 -17.10
N SER A 31 37.04 5.76 -16.61
CA SER A 31 37.35 4.38 -17.05
C SER A 31 38.21 3.76 -15.93
N GLY A 32 38.09 2.45 -15.67
CA GLY A 32 39.07 1.64 -14.90
C GLY A 32 38.61 1.33 -13.47
N GLY A 33 38.82 0.14 -12.90
CA GLY A 33 39.60 -1.02 -13.34
C GLY A 33 39.25 -2.26 -12.50
N VAL A 34 39.65 -3.42 -13.02
CA VAL A 34 39.51 -4.76 -12.45
C VAL A 34 40.63 -5.03 -11.46
N SER A 35 40.36 -5.75 -10.35
CA SER A 35 41.26 -6.79 -9.83
C SER A 35 40.61 -7.65 -8.75
N ILE A 36 40.79 -8.96 -8.94
CA ILE A 36 40.48 -10.09 -8.07
C ILE A 36 41.72 -10.37 -7.21
N VAL A 37 41.56 -10.66 -5.93
CA VAL A 37 42.53 -11.46 -5.15
C VAL A 37 41.83 -12.35 -4.12
N HIS A 38 42.09 -13.65 -4.19
CA HIS A 38 41.90 -14.63 -3.14
C HIS A 38 42.90 -14.41 -1.99
N ALA A 39 42.51 -14.72 -0.75
CA ALA A 39 43.43 -15.23 0.25
C ALA A 39 42.71 -16.09 1.30
N VAL A 40 43.38 -17.17 1.68
CA VAL A 40 42.99 -18.30 2.53
C VAL A 40 43.77 -18.19 3.86
N GLY A 41 43.22 -18.68 4.97
CA GLY A 41 43.97 -18.99 6.20
C GLY A 41 43.05 -18.93 7.44
N ALA A 42 42.57 -20.07 7.96
CA ALA A 42 43.22 -21.01 8.89
C ALA A 42 43.09 -20.63 10.38
N ALA A 43 42.60 -21.60 11.16
CA ALA A 43 42.22 -21.56 12.59
C ALA A 43 43.45 -21.54 13.56
N PRO A 44 43.29 -21.53 14.91
CA PRO A 44 42.87 -22.71 15.69
C PRO A 44 42.04 -22.47 16.98
N ARG A 45 41.64 -23.60 17.61
CA ARG A 45 40.81 -23.86 18.83
C ARG A 45 41.53 -23.49 20.15
N PRO A 46 40.88 -23.57 21.36
CA PRO A 46 40.58 -24.82 22.10
C PRO A 46 39.14 -24.83 22.72
N VAL A 47 38.34 -25.90 22.91
CA VAL A 47 38.33 -27.16 23.71
C VAL A 47 38.39 -27.04 25.25
N VAL A 48 37.43 -27.75 25.89
CA VAL A 48 37.29 -28.22 27.31
C VAL A 48 36.51 -27.26 28.23
N GLY A 49 35.49 -27.64 29.01
CA GLY A 49 35.07 -28.98 29.44
C GLY A 49 33.71 -29.03 30.15
N LEU A 50 33.33 -30.26 30.44
CA LEU A 50 32.07 -30.79 30.97
C LEU A 50 31.98 -30.61 32.50
N GLY A 51 30.76 -30.41 33.04
CA GLY A 51 30.51 -30.48 34.48
C GLY A 51 29.02 -30.61 34.83
N LEU A 52 28.55 -31.85 35.01
CA LEU A 52 27.28 -32.19 35.67
C LEU A 52 27.37 -31.91 37.18
N ARG A 53 26.27 -31.46 37.80
CA ARG A 53 25.83 -32.00 39.09
C ARG A 53 24.34 -31.74 39.35
N SER A 54 23.64 -32.85 39.61
CA SER A 54 22.28 -32.96 40.10
C SER A 54 22.28 -32.96 41.63
N GLY A 55 21.29 -32.34 42.25
CA GLY A 55 21.04 -32.36 43.69
C GLY A 55 19.58 -32.03 43.98
N GLY A 56 18.82 -33.02 44.46
CA GLY A 56 17.40 -32.92 44.73
C GLY A 56 17.07 -32.27 46.09
N GLY A 57 15.87 -31.70 46.17
CA GLY A 57 15.23 -31.26 47.40
C GLY A 57 13.71 -31.30 47.24
N ARG A 58 13.05 -32.18 48.00
CA ARG A 58 11.59 -32.32 48.09
C ARG A 58 11.02 -31.21 48.97
N GLY A 59 10.01 -30.50 48.48
CA GLY A 59 9.10 -29.67 49.28
C GLY A 59 7.68 -29.74 48.71
N ARG A 60 6.74 -30.30 49.48
CA ARG A 60 5.30 -30.18 49.25
C ARG A 60 4.85 -28.83 49.77
N MET A 61 4.16 -28.00 48.98
CA MET A 61 2.95 -27.32 49.47
C MET A 61 2.14 -26.60 48.38
N VAL A 62 0.82 -26.78 48.52
CA VAL A 62 -0.37 -25.98 48.10
C VAL A 62 -0.56 -25.54 46.65
N ILE A 63 -1.66 -26.07 46.10
CA ILE A 63 -2.38 -25.64 44.90
C ILE A 63 -3.06 -24.30 45.18
N ALA A 64 -2.75 -23.29 44.37
CA ALA A 64 -3.59 -22.10 44.21
C ALA A 64 -3.86 -21.94 42.71
N ALA A 65 -5.12 -22.10 42.32
CA ALA A 65 -5.59 -21.89 40.96
C ALA A 65 -5.58 -20.38 40.68
N ALA A 66 -4.62 -19.92 39.89
CA ALA A 66 -4.66 -18.61 39.25
C ALA A 66 -5.19 -18.82 37.83
N THR A 67 -6.36 -18.24 37.54
CA THR A 67 -6.89 -18.15 36.18
C THR A 67 -5.96 -17.28 35.36
N ALA A 68 -5.13 -17.91 34.52
CA ALA A 68 -4.39 -17.25 33.47
C ALA A 68 -5.38 -16.81 32.39
N ALA A 69 -5.84 -15.56 32.46
CA ALA A 69 -6.32 -14.86 31.29
C ALA A 69 -5.08 -14.57 30.43
N GLU A 70 -4.93 -15.33 29.35
CA GLU A 70 -3.91 -15.14 28.33
C GLU A 70 -4.18 -13.80 27.62
N MET A 71 -3.57 -12.72 28.13
CA MET A 71 -3.49 -11.47 27.38
C MET A 71 -2.53 -11.68 26.22
N ALA A 72 -3.04 -11.55 25.00
CA ALA A 72 -2.21 -11.46 23.80
C ALA A 72 -1.13 -10.38 24.01
N PRO A 73 0.10 -10.57 23.49
CA PRO A 73 1.17 -9.60 23.69
C PRO A 73 0.81 -8.31 22.94
N ALA A 74 0.42 -7.29 23.69
CA ALA A 74 0.36 -5.92 23.21
C ALA A 74 1.70 -5.57 22.57
N ALA A 75 1.66 -5.06 21.33
CA ALA A 75 2.85 -4.63 20.63
C ALA A 75 3.51 -3.49 21.41
N SER A 76 4.56 -3.79 22.18
CA SER A 76 5.31 -2.78 22.89
C SER A 76 6.06 -1.91 21.88
N GLY A 77 5.44 -0.80 21.46
CA GLY A 77 6.11 0.22 20.65
C GLY A 77 7.34 0.74 21.38
N GLU A 78 8.49 0.76 20.70
CA GLU A 78 9.71 1.36 21.25
C GLU A 78 9.52 2.88 21.35
N GLU A 79 9.60 3.43 22.57
CA GLU A 79 9.51 4.87 22.82
C GLU A 79 10.51 5.64 21.93
N GLY A 80 9.99 6.59 21.14
CA GLY A 80 10.79 7.48 20.29
C GLY A 80 10.79 7.15 18.79
N LYS A 81 10.22 6.02 18.34
CA LYS A 81 10.07 5.75 16.90
C LYS A 81 8.87 6.49 16.29
N PRO A 82 8.97 7.01 15.05
CA PRO A 82 7.83 7.56 14.34
C PRO A 82 6.74 6.48 14.12
N PHE A 83 5.47 6.80 14.39
CA PHE A 83 4.37 5.83 14.35
C PHE A 83 4.25 5.10 13.00
N VAL A 84 4.55 5.76 11.88
CA VAL A 84 4.54 5.12 10.56
C VAL A 84 5.55 3.96 10.41
N GLU A 85 6.62 3.95 11.22
CA GLU A 85 7.56 2.82 11.27
C GLU A 85 6.92 1.60 11.95
N GLU A 86 6.08 1.81 12.97
CA GLU A 86 5.29 0.76 13.60
C GLU A 86 4.25 0.20 12.61
N MET A 87 3.51 1.08 11.91
CA MET A 87 2.56 0.66 10.87
C MET A 87 3.26 -0.15 9.78
N ARG A 88 4.45 0.28 9.33
CA ARG A 88 5.27 -0.48 8.39
C ARG A 88 5.68 -1.83 8.96
N ALA A 89 6.13 -1.90 10.22
CA ALA A 89 6.57 -3.15 10.82
C ALA A 89 5.43 -4.19 10.86
N VAL A 90 4.22 -3.78 11.25
CA VAL A 90 3.06 -4.67 11.27
C VAL A 90 2.68 -5.10 9.85
N ALA A 91 2.57 -4.16 8.90
CA ALA A 91 2.25 -4.47 7.51
C ALA A 91 3.26 -5.46 6.90
N MET A 92 4.55 -5.28 7.16
CA MET A 92 5.60 -6.16 6.62
C MET A 92 5.51 -7.60 7.16
N ARG A 93 5.14 -7.81 8.43
CA ARG A 93 4.92 -9.17 8.99
C ARG A 93 3.75 -9.90 8.36
N LEU A 94 2.72 -9.17 7.95
CA LEU A 94 1.51 -9.75 7.31
C LEU A 94 1.73 -10.18 5.85
N HIS A 95 2.87 -9.85 5.25
CA HIS A 95 3.23 -10.40 3.95
C HIS A 95 3.71 -11.85 4.06
N THR A 96 3.78 -12.54 2.93
CA THR A 96 4.45 -13.83 2.81
C THR A 96 5.95 -13.63 2.55
N LYS A 97 6.77 -14.65 2.81
CA LYS A 97 8.23 -14.57 2.57
C LYS A 97 8.63 -14.33 1.11
N ASP A 98 7.78 -14.70 0.15
CA ASP A 98 8.00 -14.44 -1.27
C ASP A 98 7.65 -12.99 -1.67
N GLN A 99 6.79 -12.31 -0.89
CA GLN A 99 6.41 -10.92 -1.11
C GLN A 99 7.31 -9.94 -0.36
N ALA A 100 7.77 -10.31 0.84
CA ALA A 100 8.64 -9.50 1.69
C ALA A 100 9.59 -10.36 2.53
N LYS A 101 10.82 -9.87 2.77
CA LYS A 101 11.83 -10.58 3.57
C LYS A 101 11.36 -10.83 5.01
N GLU A 102 10.63 -9.87 5.56
CA GLU A 102 10.06 -9.86 6.91
C GLU A 102 8.71 -10.56 7.01
N GLY A 103 8.21 -11.15 5.91
CA GLY A 103 6.91 -11.79 5.87
C GLY A 103 6.82 -13.04 6.75
N GLU A 104 5.71 -13.18 7.47
CA GLU A 104 5.43 -14.27 8.42
C GLU A 104 4.19 -15.09 8.04
N LYS A 105 3.37 -14.64 7.08
CA LYS A 105 2.15 -15.35 6.66
C LYS A 105 2.44 -16.42 5.60
N GLU A 106 1.60 -17.45 5.60
CA GLU A 106 1.64 -18.52 4.58
C GLU A 106 1.04 -18.04 3.25
N PRO A 107 1.53 -18.53 2.08
CA PRO A 107 1.01 -18.15 0.77
C PRO A 107 -0.45 -18.56 0.59
N GLN A 108 -1.34 -17.58 0.43
CA GLN A 108 -2.76 -17.80 0.11
C GLN A 108 -3.06 -17.72 -1.39
N ALA A 109 -2.08 -17.28 -2.19
CA ALA A 109 -2.16 -17.24 -3.64
C ALA A 109 -0.89 -17.88 -4.23
N PRO A 110 -0.94 -18.36 -5.48
CA PRO A 110 0.28 -18.75 -6.18
C PRO A 110 1.30 -17.60 -6.16
N PRO A 111 2.61 -17.88 -6.23
CA PRO A 111 3.60 -16.81 -6.36
C PRO A 111 3.26 -15.93 -7.57
N VAL A 112 3.48 -14.61 -7.46
CA VAL A 112 3.12 -13.64 -8.52
C VAL A 112 3.69 -14.02 -9.90
N ALA A 113 4.83 -14.73 -9.94
CA ALA A 113 5.42 -15.23 -11.18
C ALA A 113 4.56 -16.27 -11.93
N ARG A 114 3.71 -17.02 -11.21
CA ARG A 114 2.81 -18.05 -11.74
C ARG A 114 1.41 -17.53 -12.04
N TRP A 115 1.13 -16.25 -11.80
CA TRP A 115 -0.18 -15.69 -12.11
C TRP A 115 -0.42 -15.68 -13.62
N GLU A 116 -1.62 -16.08 -14.02
CA GLU A 116 -2.13 -16.01 -15.38
C GLU A 116 -3.27 -14.99 -15.41
N PRO A 117 -2.96 -13.70 -15.50
CA PRO A 117 -3.97 -12.67 -15.48
C PRO A 117 -4.77 -12.66 -16.79
N SER A 118 -6.03 -12.26 -16.70
CA SER A 118 -6.88 -11.97 -17.85
C SER A 118 -7.23 -10.48 -17.89
N VAL A 119 -7.56 -9.95 -19.08
CA VAL A 119 -8.00 -8.54 -19.20
C VAL A 119 -9.30 -8.32 -18.41
N GLU A 120 -10.22 -9.28 -18.45
CA GLU A 120 -11.48 -9.21 -17.72
C GLU A 120 -11.29 -9.14 -16.20
N GLY A 121 -10.45 -10.03 -15.66
CA GLY A 121 -10.11 -10.04 -14.23
C GLY A 121 -9.38 -8.78 -13.81
N TYR A 122 -8.48 -8.28 -14.64
CA TYR A 122 -7.78 -7.03 -14.37
C TYR A 122 -8.69 -5.81 -14.44
N LEU A 123 -9.68 -5.78 -15.34
CA LEU A 123 -10.69 -4.71 -15.38
C LEU A 123 -11.54 -4.68 -14.11
N ARG A 124 -11.97 -5.84 -13.58
CA ARG A 124 -12.64 -5.91 -12.27
C ARG A 124 -11.77 -5.31 -11.17
N PHE A 125 -10.50 -5.69 -11.12
CA PHE A 125 -9.54 -5.13 -10.16
C PHE A 125 -9.41 -3.60 -10.29
N LEU A 126 -9.29 -3.07 -11.51
CA LEU A 126 -9.14 -1.62 -11.73
C LEU A 126 -10.41 -0.85 -11.36
N VAL A 127 -11.60 -1.37 -11.67
CA VAL A 127 -12.89 -0.75 -11.31
C VAL A 127 -13.07 -0.72 -9.80
N ASP A 128 -12.86 -1.84 -9.12
CA ASP A 128 -12.99 -1.91 -7.65
C ASP A 128 -11.93 -1.06 -6.95
N SER A 129 -10.69 -1.06 -7.45
CA SER A 129 -9.64 -0.17 -6.95
C SER A 129 -10.02 1.30 -7.13
N ARG A 130 -10.60 1.67 -8.28
CA ARG A 130 -11.03 3.05 -8.52
C ARG A 130 -12.08 3.48 -7.52
N LEU A 131 -13.08 2.64 -7.26
CA LEU A 131 -14.10 2.92 -6.26
C LEU A 131 -13.47 3.15 -4.87
N VAL A 132 -12.53 2.29 -4.45
CA VAL A 132 -11.84 2.45 -3.16
C VAL A 132 -11.04 3.76 -3.09
N PHE A 133 -10.24 4.10 -4.12
CA PHE A 133 -9.50 5.35 -4.13
C PHE A 133 -10.42 6.58 -4.16
N GLU A 134 -11.49 6.54 -4.97
CA GLU A 134 -12.50 7.59 -5.03
C GLU A 134 -13.17 7.80 -3.66
N THR A 135 -13.46 6.72 -2.93
CA THR A 135 -13.97 6.79 -1.54
C THR A 135 -12.95 7.40 -0.57
N LEU A 136 -11.69 6.96 -0.60
CA LEU A 136 -10.63 7.52 0.25
C LEU A 136 -10.46 9.03 0.00
N GLU A 137 -10.44 9.42 -1.27
CA GLU A 137 -10.32 10.81 -1.71
C GLU A 137 -11.53 11.65 -1.26
N ALA A 138 -12.75 11.13 -1.41
CA ALA A 138 -13.96 11.80 -0.96
C ALA A 138 -14.01 11.98 0.57
N ILE A 139 -13.58 10.97 1.34
CA ILE A 139 -13.54 11.05 2.81
C ILE A 139 -12.60 12.17 3.26
N VAL A 140 -11.39 12.22 2.72
CA VAL A 140 -10.41 13.27 3.11
C VAL A 140 -10.83 14.64 2.58
N ASP A 141 -11.54 14.72 1.46
CA ASP A 141 -12.10 15.96 0.95
C ASP A 141 -13.26 16.48 1.81
N ARG A 142 -14.16 15.63 2.29
CA ARG A 142 -15.20 16.04 3.26
C ARG A 142 -14.61 16.46 4.60
N ALA A 143 -13.54 15.79 5.04
CA ALA A 143 -12.84 16.01 6.31
C ALA A 143 -13.77 16.18 7.53
N ALA A 144 -14.69 15.22 7.71
CA ALA A 144 -15.56 15.17 8.89
C ALA A 144 -14.78 15.10 10.22
N VAL A 145 -13.56 14.55 10.17
CA VAL A 145 -12.58 14.59 11.26
C VAL A 145 -11.50 15.63 10.93
N PRO A 146 -11.14 16.55 11.84
CA PRO A 146 -10.30 17.71 11.53
C PRO A 146 -8.98 17.39 10.83
N TRP A 147 -8.30 16.30 11.20
CA TRP A 147 -7.00 15.93 10.64
C TRP A 147 -7.07 15.20 9.30
N TYR A 148 -8.25 14.85 8.79
CA TYR A 148 -8.37 14.26 7.45
C TYR A 148 -7.99 15.23 6.34
N ALA A 149 -8.23 16.53 6.55
CA ALA A 149 -7.88 17.57 5.59
C ALA A 149 -6.36 17.62 5.29
N GLU A 150 -5.53 17.15 6.22
CA GLU A 150 -4.07 17.04 6.02
C GLU A 150 -3.73 16.07 4.88
N PHE A 151 -4.60 15.09 4.58
CA PHE A 151 -4.38 14.08 3.56
C PHE A 151 -5.02 14.42 2.21
N ARG A 152 -5.45 15.66 2.00
CA ARG A 152 -5.86 16.16 0.69
C ARG A 152 -4.63 16.50 -0.17
N ASN A 153 -4.76 16.32 -1.48
CA ASN A 153 -3.78 16.77 -2.48
C ASN A 153 -2.33 16.33 -2.16
N THR A 154 -2.19 15.08 -1.75
CA THR A 154 -0.91 14.46 -1.40
C THR A 154 -0.05 14.16 -2.64
N GLY A 155 -0.65 14.12 -3.82
CA GLY A 155 -0.06 13.63 -5.06
C GLY A 155 -0.11 12.11 -5.18
N LEU A 156 -0.66 11.41 -4.18
CA LEU A 156 -0.82 9.95 -4.20
C LEU A 156 -2.20 9.50 -4.71
N GLU A 157 -3.18 10.40 -4.80
CA GLU A 157 -4.55 10.18 -5.30
C GLU A 157 -4.53 9.44 -6.64
N ARG A 158 -5.42 8.46 -6.84
CA ARG A 158 -5.38 7.51 -7.97
C ARG A 158 -6.67 7.44 -8.77
N SER A 159 -7.79 7.95 -8.27
CA SER A 159 -9.11 7.82 -8.91
C SER A 159 -9.10 8.33 -10.37
N GLU A 160 -8.51 9.50 -10.61
CA GLU A 160 -8.42 10.11 -11.94
C GLU A 160 -7.45 9.38 -12.88
N GLN A 161 -6.35 8.82 -12.37
CA GLN A 161 -5.45 7.98 -13.19
C GLN A 161 -6.16 6.68 -13.60
N LEU A 162 -6.87 6.04 -12.68
CA LEU A 162 -7.65 4.84 -12.97
C LEU A 162 -8.77 5.11 -13.99
N LYS A 163 -9.44 6.25 -13.88
CA LYS A 163 -10.44 6.68 -14.87
C LYS A 163 -9.86 6.81 -16.28
N LYS A 164 -8.66 7.38 -16.42
CA LYS A 164 -7.95 7.47 -17.71
C LYS A 164 -7.61 6.08 -18.27
N ASP A 165 -7.15 5.18 -17.42
CA ASP A 165 -6.83 3.81 -17.84
C ASP A 165 -8.08 3.02 -18.26
N LEU A 166 -9.18 3.15 -17.53
CA LEU A 166 -10.46 2.53 -17.87
C LEU A 166 -11.03 3.06 -19.20
N GLU A 167 -10.93 4.36 -19.46
CA GLU A 167 -11.32 4.91 -20.77
C GLU A 167 -10.40 4.37 -21.89
N TRP A 168 -9.10 4.25 -21.65
CA TRP A 168 -8.20 3.62 -22.61
C TRP A 168 -8.59 2.17 -22.93
N PHE A 169 -8.96 1.35 -21.93
CA PHE A 169 -9.47 -0.01 -22.18
C PHE A 169 -10.76 -0.02 -23.00
N LYS A 170 -11.66 0.93 -22.76
CA LYS A 170 -12.89 1.10 -23.54
C LYS A 170 -12.60 1.49 -24.99
N GLU A 171 -11.62 2.36 -25.23
CA GLU A 171 -11.12 2.67 -26.59
C GLU A 171 -10.52 1.46 -27.29
N GLN A 172 -9.96 0.50 -26.55
CA GLN A 172 -9.50 -0.79 -27.10
C GLN A 172 -10.65 -1.79 -27.37
N GLY A 173 -11.90 -1.41 -27.08
CA GLY A 173 -13.09 -2.23 -27.34
C GLY A 173 -13.48 -3.17 -26.19
N HIS A 174 -12.91 -2.99 -24.98
CA HIS A 174 -13.33 -3.75 -23.82
C HIS A 174 -14.56 -3.14 -23.13
N THR A 175 -15.44 -4.01 -22.63
CA THR A 175 -16.53 -3.59 -21.74
C THR A 175 -15.99 -3.38 -20.34
N ILE A 176 -16.25 -2.20 -19.77
CA ILE A 176 -15.90 -1.90 -18.37
C ILE A 176 -17.00 -2.47 -17.48
N PRO A 177 -16.68 -3.38 -16.53
CA PRO A 177 -17.67 -3.94 -15.62
C PRO A 177 -18.13 -2.90 -14.59
N GLU A 178 -19.28 -3.14 -13.99
CA GLU A 178 -19.70 -2.42 -12.78
C GLU A 178 -18.84 -2.85 -11.56
N PRO A 179 -18.74 -2.01 -10.51
CA PRO A 179 -18.08 -2.40 -9.27
C PRO A 179 -18.64 -3.69 -8.69
N SER A 180 -17.74 -4.56 -8.26
CA SER A 180 -18.08 -5.88 -7.73
C SER A 180 -18.26 -5.85 -6.21
N ALA A 181 -18.74 -6.96 -5.64
CA ALA A 181 -19.03 -7.04 -4.20
C ALA A 181 -17.80 -6.73 -3.31
N PRO A 182 -16.58 -7.25 -3.59
CA PRO A 182 -15.35 -6.81 -2.94
C PRO A 182 -15.16 -5.28 -2.92
N GLY A 183 -15.23 -4.62 -4.07
CA GLY A 183 -15.09 -3.17 -4.17
C GLY A 183 -16.14 -2.40 -3.38
N THR A 184 -17.42 -2.73 -3.55
CA THR A 184 -18.51 -2.02 -2.86
C THR A 184 -18.50 -2.26 -1.35
N THR A 185 -18.16 -3.47 -0.92
CA THR A 185 -18.03 -3.80 0.52
C THR A 185 -16.89 -3.02 1.14
N TYR A 186 -15.74 -2.93 0.46
CA TYR A 186 -14.61 -2.20 0.99
C TYR A 186 -14.88 -0.69 1.07
N ALA A 187 -15.44 -0.10 0.00
CA ALA A 187 -15.82 1.31 0.01
C ALA A 187 -16.81 1.65 1.14
N SER A 188 -17.84 0.83 1.32
CA SER A 188 -18.82 1.02 2.40
C SER A 188 -18.18 0.92 3.79
N TYR A 189 -17.23 -0.01 3.95
CA TYR A 189 -16.50 -0.17 5.20
C TYR A 189 -15.60 1.03 5.52
N LEU A 190 -14.92 1.59 4.51
CA LEU A 190 -14.11 2.80 4.68
C LEU A 190 -14.94 4.01 5.09
N GLU A 191 -16.14 4.16 4.52
CA GLU A 191 -17.09 5.20 4.91
C GLU A 191 -17.53 5.03 6.37
N GLU A 192 -17.85 3.81 6.79
CA GLU A 192 -18.19 3.52 8.19
C GLU A 192 -17.04 3.85 9.15
N LEU A 193 -15.82 3.44 8.84
CA LEU A 193 -14.65 3.74 9.67
C LEU A 193 -14.37 5.25 9.75
N ALA A 194 -14.51 5.97 8.64
CA ALA A 194 -14.26 7.40 8.61
C ALA A 194 -15.16 8.20 9.58
N GLU A 195 -16.36 7.70 9.85
CA GLU A 195 -17.30 8.32 10.79
C GLU A 195 -17.11 7.83 12.23
N LYS A 196 -16.90 6.53 12.42
CA LYS A 196 -16.97 5.88 13.73
C LYS A 196 -15.62 5.61 14.37
N ASP A 197 -14.58 5.47 13.56
CA ASP A 197 -13.28 4.96 13.98
C ASP A 197 -12.12 5.57 13.15
N PRO A 198 -11.73 6.81 13.44
CA PRO A 198 -10.78 7.54 12.62
C PRO A 198 -9.38 6.93 12.59
N GLN A 199 -8.95 6.28 13.66
CA GLN A 199 -7.67 5.61 13.78
C GLN A 199 -7.61 4.38 12.86
N ALA A 200 -8.66 3.54 12.86
CA ALA A 200 -8.79 2.43 11.93
C ALA A 200 -8.83 2.91 10.47
N PHE A 201 -9.56 4.00 10.17
CA PHE A 201 -9.56 4.60 8.83
C PHE A 201 -8.14 4.98 8.37
N ILE A 202 -7.33 5.60 9.24
CA ILE A 202 -5.94 5.97 8.92
C ILE A 202 -5.09 4.73 8.64
N CYS A 203 -5.32 3.62 9.34
CA CYS A 203 -4.66 2.35 9.03
C CYS A 203 -4.91 1.93 7.57
N HIS A 204 -6.16 1.97 7.14
CA HIS A 204 -6.54 1.65 5.77
C HIS A 204 -5.96 2.64 4.75
N PHE A 205 -6.06 3.94 5.02
CA PHE A 205 -5.46 4.98 4.17
C PHE A 205 -3.97 4.70 3.93
N TYR A 206 -3.21 4.46 5.01
CA TYR A 206 -1.80 4.14 4.92
C TYR A 206 -1.57 2.87 4.09
N ASN A 207 -2.21 1.76 4.44
CA ASN A 207 -1.92 0.48 3.79
C ASN A 207 -2.31 0.49 2.30
N VAL A 208 -3.45 1.07 1.93
CA VAL A 208 -3.89 1.14 0.52
C VAL A 208 -2.90 1.95 -0.33
N TYR A 209 -2.55 3.17 0.08
CA TYR A 209 -1.64 4.00 -0.69
C TYR A 209 -0.21 3.45 -0.72
N PHE A 210 0.33 3.02 0.43
CA PHE A 210 1.71 2.56 0.50
C PHE A 210 1.89 1.18 -0.16
N ALA A 211 0.93 0.26 -0.05
CA ALA A 211 0.98 -1.01 -0.77
C ALA A 211 1.01 -0.80 -2.29
N HIS A 212 0.19 0.12 -2.81
CA HIS A 212 0.15 0.44 -4.24
C HIS A 212 1.51 0.94 -4.76
N THR A 213 2.15 1.86 -4.02
CA THR A 213 3.44 2.45 -4.40
C THR A 213 4.64 1.49 -4.30
N ALA A 214 4.46 0.34 -3.62
CA ALA A 214 5.46 -0.70 -3.48
C ALA A 214 5.07 -1.96 -4.28
N GLY A 215 4.31 -2.88 -3.69
CA GLY A 215 3.90 -4.14 -4.31
C GLY A 215 3.01 -3.93 -5.54
N GLY A 216 2.12 -2.94 -5.51
CA GLY A 216 1.21 -2.63 -6.61
C GLY A 216 1.94 -2.33 -7.93
N ARG A 217 3.05 -1.59 -7.88
CA ARG A 217 3.89 -1.32 -9.06
C ARG A 217 4.50 -2.59 -9.67
N MET A 218 4.97 -3.52 -8.81
CA MET A 218 5.51 -4.80 -9.28
C MET A 218 4.43 -5.62 -9.98
N ILE A 219 3.24 -5.69 -9.38
CA ILE A 219 2.08 -6.42 -9.93
C ILE A 219 1.66 -5.80 -11.26
N GLY A 220 1.49 -4.47 -11.31
CA GLY A 220 1.13 -3.74 -12.53
C GLY A 220 2.09 -4.00 -13.69
N LYS A 221 3.41 -3.99 -13.41
CA LYS A 221 4.43 -4.32 -14.41
C LYS A 221 4.25 -5.75 -14.95
N LYS A 222 4.07 -6.75 -14.08
CA LYS A 222 3.91 -8.15 -14.49
C LYS A 222 2.63 -8.40 -15.27
N VAL A 223 1.51 -7.79 -14.86
CA VAL A 223 0.25 -7.87 -15.60
C VAL A 223 0.43 -7.24 -16.98
N SER A 224 1.00 -6.04 -17.04
CA SER A 224 1.27 -5.35 -18.30
C SER A 224 2.14 -6.15 -19.28
N GLU A 225 3.19 -6.81 -18.78
CA GLU A 225 4.05 -7.69 -19.58
C GLU A 225 3.28 -8.88 -20.18
N LYS A 226 2.27 -9.39 -19.48
CA LYS A 226 1.50 -10.57 -19.90
C LYS A 226 0.33 -10.25 -20.81
N ILE A 227 -0.44 -9.19 -20.51
CA ILE A 227 -1.72 -8.95 -21.18
C ILE A 227 -1.85 -7.58 -21.86
N LEU A 228 -0.92 -6.64 -21.63
CA LEU A 228 -1.02 -5.27 -22.17
C LEU A 228 0.16 -4.87 -23.07
N ASN A 229 0.92 -5.83 -23.60
CA ASN A 229 2.09 -5.58 -24.44
C ASN A 229 3.05 -4.54 -23.83
N LYS A 230 3.29 -4.63 -22.51
CA LYS A 230 4.16 -3.73 -21.74
C LYS A 230 3.70 -2.27 -21.67
N LYS A 231 2.42 -1.97 -21.97
CA LYS A 231 1.82 -0.65 -21.71
C LYS A 231 1.88 -0.32 -20.23
N GLU A 232 2.59 0.76 -19.88
CA GLU A 232 2.53 1.31 -18.54
C GLU A 232 1.25 2.17 -18.40
N LEU A 233 0.35 1.72 -17.52
CA LEU A 233 -0.89 2.41 -17.16
C LEU A 233 -0.62 3.65 -16.29
N GLU A 234 -1.50 4.64 -16.36
CA GLU A 234 -1.41 5.89 -15.58
C GLU A 234 -1.54 5.63 -14.08
N PHE A 235 -2.26 4.58 -13.67
CA PHE A 235 -2.41 4.14 -12.29
C PHE A 235 -1.06 3.96 -11.56
N TYR A 236 -0.01 3.59 -12.31
CA TYR A 236 1.35 3.35 -11.80
C TYR A 236 2.33 4.51 -12.06
N LYS A 237 1.84 5.68 -12.48
CA LYS A 237 2.65 6.87 -12.75
C LYS A 237 2.27 7.99 -11.78
N TRP A 238 3.28 8.75 -11.35
CA TRP A 238 3.08 9.90 -10.47
C TRP A 238 3.70 11.14 -11.09
N GLU A 239 3.04 12.27 -10.87
CA GLU A 239 3.61 13.57 -11.17
C GLU A 239 4.58 13.96 -10.05
N GLY A 240 5.84 14.23 -10.40
CA GLY A 240 6.88 14.58 -9.44
C GLY A 240 7.64 13.38 -8.85
N ASN A 241 8.38 13.63 -7.77
CA ASN A 241 9.25 12.63 -7.15
C ASN A 241 8.48 11.79 -6.11
N LEU A 242 8.17 10.53 -6.46
CA LEU A 242 7.41 9.62 -5.58
C LEU A 242 8.01 9.45 -4.18
N SER A 243 9.35 9.43 -4.04
CA SER A 243 9.97 9.30 -2.71
C SER A 243 9.68 10.51 -1.83
N GLN A 244 9.66 11.71 -2.42
CA GLN A 244 9.30 12.93 -1.71
C GLN A 244 7.81 12.95 -1.34
N LEU A 245 6.93 12.56 -2.26
CA LEU A 245 5.49 12.45 -1.98
C LEU A 245 5.23 11.50 -0.81
N LEU A 246 5.82 10.31 -0.84
CA LEU A 246 5.72 9.32 0.23
C LEU A 246 6.26 9.87 1.56
N GLN A 247 7.41 10.55 1.55
CA GLN A 247 7.97 11.11 2.78
C GLN A 247 7.08 12.21 3.37
N ASN A 248 6.48 13.05 2.53
CA ASN A 248 5.55 14.08 2.97
C ASN A 248 4.33 13.46 3.66
N VAL A 249 3.75 12.40 3.09
CA VAL A 249 2.61 11.69 3.69
C VAL A 249 3.01 11.00 4.99
N ARG A 250 4.20 10.38 5.07
CA ARG A 250 4.73 9.82 6.33
C ARG A 250 4.82 10.87 7.44
N ASN A 251 5.34 12.06 7.12
CA ASN A 251 5.45 13.15 8.08
C ASN A 251 4.07 13.59 8.59
N LYS A 252 3.09 13.71 7.70
CA LYS A 252 1.69 14.02 8.06
C LYS A 252 1.07 12.94 8.96
N LEU A 253 1.25 11.67 8.62
CA LEU A 253 0.79 10.54 9.46
C LEU A 253 1.38 10.60 10.87
N ASN A 254 2.70 10.83 10.97
CA ASN A 254 3.37 10.97 12.27
C ASN A 254 2.88 12.19 13.06
N GLN A 255 2.61 13.30 12.38
CA GLN A 255 2.06 14.51 13.01
C GLN A 255 0.64 14.25 13.55
N VAL A 256 -0.24 13.63 12.77
CA VAL A 256 -1.59 13.27 13.20
C VAL A 256 -1.57 12.30 14.37
N ALA A 257 -0.71 11.28 14.32
CA ALA A 257 -0.57 10.30 15.39
C ALA A 257 0.22 10.82 16.62
N SER A 258 0.76 12.04 16.58
CA SER A 258 1.54 12.59 17.70
C SER A 258 0.67 12.90 18.92
N SER A 259 -0.61 13.23 18.71
CA SER A 259 -1.59 13.47 19.78
C SER A 259 -2.35 12.22 20.20
N TRP A 260 -2.14 11.08 19.53
CA TRP A 260 -2.83 9.83 19.86
C TRP A 260 -2.23 9.17 21.09
N THR A 261 -3.09 8.56 21.91
CA THR A 261 -2.67 7.69 23.00
C THR A 261 -2.03 6.40 22.46
N ARG A 262 -1.39 5.61 23.34
CA ARG A 262 -0.83 4.32 22.96
C ARG A 262 -1.94 3.36 22.51
N GLU A 263 -3.07 3.37 23.19
CA GLU A 263 -4.24 2.55 22.89
C GLU A 263 -4.82 2.89 21.52
N GLU A 264 -4.91 4.16 21.15
CA GLU A 264 -5.35 4.61 19.83
C GLU A 264 -4.38 4.17 18.71
N LYS A 265 -3.08 4.21 18.99
CA LYS A 265 -2.04 3.70 18.07
C LYS A 265 -2.14 2.20 17.92
N ASP A 266 -2.27 1.45 19.02
CA ASP A 266 -2.42 -0.01 18.99
C ASP A 266 -3.68 -0.42 18.23
N HIS A 267 -4.80 0.25 18.47
CA HIS A 267 -6.05 0.04 17.76
C HIS A 267 -5.90 0.26 16.24
N CYS A 268 -5.20 1.32 15.83
CA CYS A 268 -4.85 1.53 14.43
C CYS A 268 -4.00 0.37 13.87
N LEU A 269 -3.05 -0.17 14.64
CA LEU A 269 -2.18 -1.27 14.19
C LEU A 269 -2.95 -2.60 14.06
N GLU A 270 -3.88 -2.88 14.97
CA GLU A 270 -4.73 -4.08 14.96
C GLU A 270 -5.58 -4.18 13.69
N GLU A 271 -6.02 -3.05 13.14
CA GLU A 271 -6.82 -2.99 11.91
C GLU A 271 -6.04 -3.44 10.63
N THR A 272 -4.71 -3.56 10.71
CA THR A 272 -3.87 -3.86 9.53
C THR A 272 -4.26 -5.18 8.85
N GLU A 273 -4.60 -6.22 9.61
CA GLU A 273 -4.98 -7.52 9.03
C GLU A 273 -6.27 -7.41 8.20
N LYS A 274 -7.23 -6.60 8.66
CA LYS A 274 -8.47 -6.35 7.93
C LYS A 274 -8.21 -5.56 6.65
N SER A 275 -7.34 -4.55 6.70
CA SER A 275 -6.89 -3.82 5.49
C SER A 275 -6.26 -4.74 4.45
N PHE A 276 -5.44 -5.70 4.88
CA PHE A 276 -4.85 -6.72 4.00
C PHE A 276 -5.90 -7.67 3.42
N SER A 277 -6.87 -8.10 4.22
CA SER A 277 -7.96 -8.97 3.75
C SER A 277 -8.75 -8.30 2.63
N TYR A 278 -9.25 -7.08 2.87
CA TYR A 278 -10.00 -6.34 1.85
C TYR A 278 -9.18 -6.10 0.59
N SER A 279 -7.95 -5.59 0.72
CA SER A 279 -7.07 -5.34 -0.44
C SER A 279 -6.72 -6.64 -1.19
N GLY A 280 -6.60 -7.75 -0.46
CA GLY A 280 -6.39 -9.08 -1.02
C GLY A 280 -7.59 -9.58 -1.82
N ASP A 281 -8.82 -9.32 -1.37
CA ASP A 281 -10.04 -9.67 -2.10
C ASP A 281 -10.08 -8.99 -3.47
N LEU A 282 -9.75 -7.70 -3.53
CA LEU A 282 -9.64 -6.94 -4.78
C LEU A 282 -8.56 -7.54 -5.70
N LEU A 283 -7.39 -7.85 -5.12
CA LEU A 283 -6.25 -8.36 -5.86
C LEU A 283 -6.52 -9.73 -6.49
N ARG A 284 -7.36 -10.57 -5.86
CA ARG A 284 -7.71 -11.89 -6.38
C ARG A 284 -8.35 -11.83 -7.76
N HIS A 285 -9.11 -10.78 -8.07
CA HIS A 285 -9.70 -10.58 -9.40
C HIS A 285 -8.68 -10.68 -10.53
N ILE A 286 -7.41 -10.33 -10.29
CA ILE A 286 -6.37 -10.37 -11.31
C ILE A 286 -6.13 -11.79 -11.81
N PHE A 287 -6.29 -12.81 -10.96
CA PHE A 287 -5.93 -14.21 -11.25
C PHE A 287 -7.07 -15.21 -11.04
N THR A 288 -8.31 -14.72 -10.92
CA THR A 288 -9.56 -15.50 -10.89
C THR A 288 -10.55 -14.97 -11.92
#